data_AF-A0A0W0G0R9-F1
#
_entry.id   AF-A0A0W0G0R9-F1
#
_cell.length_a   1.000
_cell.length_b   1.000
_cell.length_c   1.000
_cell.angle_alpha   90.00
_cell.angle_beta   90.00
_cell.angle_gamma   90.00
#
_symmetry.space_group_name_H-M   'P 1'
#
loop_
_entity.id
_entity.type
_entity.pdbx_description
1 polymer ?
#
loop_
_entity_poly.entity_id
_entity_poly.type
_entity_poly.pdbx_seq_one_letter_code
_entity_poly.pdbx_strand_id
1 'polypeptide(L)'
;MDTVDAMRDAFDTLAASHRQNGNITLTVSALDQLAQSYNVICGKWMMFCNTAEVDAFWDAVVRLICLERGKGSAKVSPNKGDNQHVICVYVEDFADWGEVMGVRDALRTIGVTYPIGFKMDAYTLLGIYRRNKWGINCNRYYE
;
A
#
# COMPACT_ATOMS: atom_id res chain seq x y z
N MET A 1 -6.48 21.16 13.27
CA MET A 1 -5.88 20.68 12.02
C MET A 1 -6.20 19.20 11.93
N ASP A 2 -6.72 18.73 10.80
CA ASP A 2 -6.94 17.29 10.58
C ASP A 2 -5.59 16.57 10.76
N THR A 3 -5.59 15.39 11.39
CA THR A 3 -4.40 14.53 11.55
C THR A 3 -3.71 14.30 10.21
N VAL A 4 -4.47 14.18 9.12
CA VAL A 4 -3.93 14.01 7.77
C VAL A 4 -3.21 15.26 7.28
N ASP A 5 -3.77 16.44 7.51
CA ASP A 5 -3.15 17.70 7.10
C ASP A 5 -1.89 17.97 7.91
N ALA A 6 -1.90 17.67 9.21
CA ALA A 6 -0.70 17.74 10.05
C ALA A 6 0.41 16.80 9.59
N MET A 7 0.07 15.57 9.19
CA MET A 7 1.03 14.63 8.62
C MET A 7 1.61 15.15 7.30
N ARG A 8 0.80 15.79 6.44
CA ARG A 8 1.27 16.39 5.18
C ARG A 8 2.26 17.53 5.42
N ASP A 9 1.96 18.43 6.35
CA ASP A 9 2.85 19.54 6.69
C ASP A 9 4.18 19.04 7.27
N ALA A 10 4.11 18.01 8.13
CA ALA A 10 5.30 17.34 8.66
C ALA A 10 6.11 16.64 7.56
N PHE A 11 5.44 15.98 6.61
CA PHE A 11 6.09 15.37 5.46
C PHE A 11 6.79 16.41 4.57
N ASP A 12 6.14 17.53 4.27
CA ASP A 12 6.72 18.59 3.45
C ASP A 12 7.95 19.21 4.13
N THR A 13 7.90 19.41 5.44
CA THR A 13 9.04 19.84 6.25
C THR A 13 10.19 18.82 6.19
N LEU A 14 9.88 17.53 6.36
CA LEU A 14 10.84 16.44 6.33
C LEU A 14 11.47 16.29 4.92
N ALA A 15 10.69 16.42 3.85
CA ALA A 15 11.16 16.34 2.48
C ALA A 15 11.98 17.57 2.05
N ALA A 16 11.77 18.72 2.69
CA ALA A 16 12.61 19.90 2.51
C ALA A 16 13.96 19.75 3.23
N SER A 17 13.97 19.19 4.44
CA SER A 17 15.19 19.05 5.26
C SER A 17 16.10 17.91 4.80
N HIS A 18 15.53 16.80 4.31
CA HIS A 18 16.28 15.67 3.79
C HIS A 18 16.70 15.89 2.33
N ARG A 19 17.65 16.81 2.13
CA ARG A 19 18.25 17.06 0.83
C ARG A 19 19.77 17.18 0.91
N GLN A 20 20.46 16.51 -0.02
CA GLN A 20 21.91 16.64 -0.23
C GLN A 20 22.18 16.88 -1.71
N ASN A 21 22.87 17.99 -2.03
CA ASN A 21 23.14 18.41 -3.41
C ASN A 21 21.87 18.50 -4.28
N GLY A 22 20.74 18.91 -3.69
CA GLY A 22 19.44 19.00 -4.37
C GLY A 22 18.65 17.68 -4.46
N ASN A 23 19.27 16.54 -4.15
CA ASN A 23 18.63 15.21 -4.15
C ASN A 23 18.02 14.91 -2.79
N ILE A 24 16.86 14.25 -2.78
CA ILE A 24 16.21 13.84 -1.53
C ILE A 24 16.92 12.64 -0.91
N THR A 25 17.15 12.73 0.40
CA THR A 25 17.83 11.71 1.22
C THR A 25 16.90 11.09 2.27
N LEU A 26 15.59 11.24 2.08
CA LEU A 26 14.57 10.65 2.93
C LEU A 26 14.74 9.13 2.97
N THR A 27 14.88 8.58 4.16
CA THR A 27 14.98 7.14 4.35
C THR A 27 13.59 6.53 4.51
N VAL A 28 13.48 5.25 4.21
CA VAL A 28 12.25 4.47 4.47
C VAL A 28 11.88 4.52 5.95
N SER A 29 12.85 4.40 6.85
CA SER A 29 12.64 4.49 8.30
C SER A 29 12.04 5.84 8.74
N ALA A 30 12.48 6.94 8.12
CA ALA A 30 11.91 8.27 8.42
C ALA A 30 10.43 8.37 7.99
N LEU A 31 10.04 7.74 6.88
CA LEU A 31 8.65 7.68 6.43
C LEU A 31 7.80 6.77 7.33
N ASP A 32 8.36 5.66 7.79
CA ASP A 32 7.70 4.75 8.74
C ASP A 32 7.42 5.45 10.07
N GLN A 33 8.42 6.14 10.62
CA GLN A 33 8.30 6.90 11.86
C GLN A 33 7.27 8.02 11.73
N LEU A 34 7.24 8.71 10.57
CA LEU A 34 6.24 9.71 10.29
C LEU A 34 4.83 9.09 10.33
N ALA A 35 4.60 7.99 9.61
CA ALA A 35 3.31 7.31 9.59
C ALA A 35 2.86 6.85 10.99
N GLN A 36 3.79 6.29 11.79
CA GLN A 36 3.53 5.87 13.18
C GLN A 36 3.18 7.04 14.09
N SER A 37 3.87 8.18 13.96
CA SER A 37 3.63 9.37 14.80
C SER A 37 2.24 9.99 14.59
N TYR A 38 1.65 9.77 13.42
CA TYR A 38 0.29 10.22 13.07
C TYR A 38 -0.75 9.09 13.09
N ASN A 39 -0.38 7.89 13.57
CA ASN A 39 -1.24 6.71 13.62
C ASN A 39 -1.88 6.34 12.26
N VAL A 40 -1.15 6.54 11.15
CA VAL A 40 -1.54 6.13 9.80
C VAL A 40 -0.75 4.87 9.41
N ILE A 41 -1.00 3.80 10.16
CA ILE A 41 -0.17 2.58 10.14
C ILE A 41 -0.74 1.45 9.27
N CYS A 42 -1.93 1.63 8.68
CA CYS A 42 -2.46 0.67 7.73
C CYS A 42 -1.66 0.64 6.41
N GLY A 43 -1.74 -0.47 5.70
CA GLY A 43 -1.25 -0.59 4.34
C GLY A 43 -1.98 -1.66 3.56
N LYS A 44 -1.61 -1.84 2.29
CA LYS A 44 -2.28 -2.80 1.41
C LYS A 44 -1.33 -3.44 0.40
N TRP A 45 -1.50 -4.73 0.18
CA TRP A 45 -1.01 -5.40 -1.03
C TRP A 45 -1.89 -5.01 -2.21
N MET A 46 -1.27 -4.72 -3.35
CA MET A 46 -1.95 -4.32 -4.58
C MET A 46 -1.72 -5.35 -5.68
N MET A 47 -2.80 -5.91 -6.22
CA MET A 47 -2.81 -6.81 -7.35
C MET A 47 -3.54 -6.16 -8.53
N PHE A 48 -3.02 -6.36 -9.74
CA PHE A 48 -3.62 -5.84 -10.97
C PHE A 48 -4.09 -6.99 -11.82
N CYS A 49 -5.36 -6.95 -12.23
CA CYS A 49 -6.02 -8.03 -12.95
C CYS A 49 -6.79 -7.47 -14.15
N ASN A 50 -6.87 -8.24 -15.24
CA ASN A 50 -7.61 -7.81 -16.41
C ASN A 50 -9.12 -7.86 -16.14
N THR A 51 -9.89 -7.00 -16.81
CA THR A 51 -11.36 -6.94 -16.65
C THR A 51 -12.06 -8.27 -16.90
N ALA A 52 -11.52 -9.13 -17.78
CA ALA A 52 -12.10 -10.45 -18.06
C ALA A 52 -11.96 -11.45 -16.90
N GLU A 53 -11.00 -11.24 -15.99
CA GLU A 53 -10.63 -12.19 -14.94
C GLU A 53 -10.98 -11.67 -13.53
N VAL A 54 -11.33 -10.37 -13.42
CA VAL A 54 -11.45 -9.67 -12.14
C VAL A 54 -12.52 -10.27 -11.23
N ASP A 55 -13.67 -10.69 -11.76
CA ASP A 55 -14.78 -11.21 -10.94
C ASP A 55 -14.40 -12.55 -10.30
N ALA A 56 -13.79 -13.45 -11.07
CA ALA A 56 -13.32 -14.74 -10.58
C ALA A 56 -12.20 -14.56 -9.54
N PHE A 57 -11.25 -13.65 -9.81
CA PHE A 57 -10.17 -13.38 -8.87
C PHE A 57 -10.68 -12.69 -7.60
N TRP A 58 -11.67 -11.80 -7.70
CA TRP A 58 -12.31 -11.16 -6.56
C TRP A 58 -13.05 -12.16 -5.67
N ASP A 59 -13.79 -13.12 -6.25
CA ASP A 59 -14.41 -14.22 -5.49
C ASP A 59 -13.37 -15.01 -4.68
N ALA A 60 -12.23 -15.36 -5.30
CA ALA A 60 -11.14 -16.05 -4.61
C ALA A 60 -10.56 -15.23 -3.45
N VAL A 61 -10.35 -13.92 -3.63
CA VAL A 61 -9.87 -13.01 -2.58
C VAL A 61 -10.87 -12.92 -1.42
N VAL A 62 -12.17 -12.79 -1.72
CA VAL A 62 -13.22 -12.73 -0.69
C VAL A 62 -13.29 -14.05 0.09
N ARG A 63 -13.24 -15.20 -0.58
CA ARG A 63 -13.21 -16.52 0.09
C ARG A 63 -11.99 -16.66 0.99
N LEU A 64 -10.81 -16.29 0.49
CA LEU A 64 -9.57 -16.33 1.26
C LEU A 64 -9.70 -15.51 2.55
N ILE A 65 -10.22 -14.28 2.47
CA ILE A 65 -10.35 -13.38 3.62
C ILE A 65 -11.43 -13.87 4.59
N CYS A 66 -12.61 -14.22 4.09
CA CYS A 66 -13.77 -14.53 4.93
C CYS A 66 -13.75 -15.95 5.50
N LEU A 67 -13.23 -16.94 4.74
CA LEU A 67 -13.35 -18.36 5.10
C LEU A 67 -12.03 -18.95 5.61
N GLU A 68 -10.89 -18.57 5.02
CA GLU A 68 -9.59 -19.15 5.38
C GLU A 68 -8.90 -18.33 6.47
N ARG A 69 -8.80 -17.01 6.27
CA ARG A 69 -8.16 -16.11 7.24
C ARG A 69 -9.09 -15.71 8.39
N GLY A 70 -10.39 -15.56 8.11
CA GLY A 70 -11.38 -15.07 9.06
C GLY A 70 -11.14 -13.63 9.55
N LYS A 71 -10.25 -12.88 8.90
CA LYS A 71 -9.89 -11.49 9.25
C LYS A 71 -9.32 -10.74 8.05
N GLY A 72 -9.41 -9.41 8.12
CA GLY A 72 -8.88 -8.48 7.11
C GLY A 72 -9.96 -7.82 6.28
N SER A 73 -9.55 -6.91 5.40
CA SER A 73 -10.44 -6.23 4.48
C SER A 73 -9.83 -6.14 3.09
N ALA A 74 -10.68 -6.08 2.07
CA ALA A 74 -10.25 -5.89 0.71
C ALA A 74 -11.21 -5.00 -0.07
N LYS A 75 -10.72 -4.46 -1.19
CA LYS A 75 -11.55 -3.74 -2.15
C LYS A 75 -11.08 -4.01 -3.57
N VAL A 76 -12.01 -3.91 -4.51
CA VAL A 76 -11.75 -3.92 -5.95
C VAL A 76 -12.17 -2.58 -6.55
N SER A 77 -11.41 -2.07 -7.53
CA SER A 77 -11.80 -0.86 -8.25
C SER A 77 -13.01 -1.11 -9.16
N PRO A 78 -13.97 -0.17 -9.24
CA PRO A 78 -15.06 -0.27 -10.20
C PRO A 78 -14.53 -0.14 -11.63
N ASN A 79 -15.29 -0.65 -12.60
CA ASN A 79 -14.98 -0.47 -14.01
C ASN A 79 -15.18 1.01 -14.41
N LYS A 80 -14.14 1.64 -14.96
CA LYS A 80 -14.15 3.02 -15.46
C LYS A 80 -13.85 3.12 -16.97
N GLY A 81 -13.95 2.01 -17.70
CA GLY A 81 -13.51 1.90 -19.09
C GLY A 81 -12.04 1.47 -19.24
N ASP A 82 -11.38 1.13 -18.13
CA ASP A 82 -10.02 0.59 -18.12
C ASP A 82 -10.03 -0.92 -18.36
N ASN A 83 -8.99 -1.46 -19.01
CA ASN A 83 -8.82 -2.89 -19.25
C ASN A 83 -8.30 -3.67 -18.03
N GLN A 84 -8.01 -2.96 -16.93
CA GLN A 84 -7.46 -3.53 -15.71
C GLN A 84 -8.13 -2.96 -14.47
N HIS A 85 -8.22 -3.79 -13.45
CA HIS A 85 -8.69 -3.45 -12.12
C HIS A 85 -7.56 -3.61 -11.10
N VAL A 86 -7.61 -2.80 -10.05
CA VAL A 86 -6.79 -3.01 -8.86
C VAL A 86 -7.62 -3.67 -7.77
N ILE A 87 -7.08 -4.73 -7.20
CA ILE A 87 -7.57 -5.34 -5.98
C ILE A 87 -6.57 -5.01 -4.87
N CYS A 88 -7.07 -4.52 -3.74
CA CYS A 88 -6.27 -4.25 -2.56
C CYS A 88 -6.69 -5.15 -1.41
N VAL A 89 -5.73 -5.78 -0.73
CA VAL A 89 -5.95 -6.48 0.55
C VAL A 89 -5.15 -5.77 1.63
N TYR A 90 -5.84 -5.38 2.71
CA TYR A 90 -5.30 -4.51 3.74
C TYR A 90 -4.68 -5.27 4.90
N VAL A 91 -3.70 -4.63 5.51
CA VAL A 91 -3.09 -4.97 6.78
C VAL A 91 -3.22 -3.77 7.71
N GLU A 92 -3.63 -4.01 8.96
CA GLU A 92 -3.93 -2.96 9.94
C GLU A 92 -2.67 -2.23 10.43
N ASP A 93 -1.55 -2.94 10.51
CA ASP A 93 -0.25 -2.37 10.89
C ASP A 93 0.85 -2.84 9.92
N PHE A 94 1.43 -1.90 9.17
CA PHE A 94 2.53 -2.20 8.25
C PHE A 94 3.80 -2.69 8.99
N ALA A 95 3.94 -2.40 10.28
CA ALA A 95 5.09 -2.80 11.08
C ALA A 95 4.97 -4.26 11.58
N ASP A 96 3.76 -4.86 11.56
CA ASP A 96 3.59 -6.29 11.79
C ASP A 96 4.02 -7.07 10.55
N TRP A 97 5.32 -7.32 10.46
CA TRP A 97 5.92 -8.06 9.36
C TRP A 97 5.31 -9.46 9.17
N GLY A 98 4.91 -10.11 10.28
CA GLY A 98 4.29 -11.43 10.25
C GLY A 98 2.94 -11.39 9.56
N GLU A 99 2.09 -10.41 9.88
CA GLU A 99 0.81 -10.22 9.20
C GLU A 99 1.01 -9.75 7.75
N VAL A 100 1.93 -8.81 7.50
CA VAL A 100 2.22 -8.32 6.14
C VAL A 100 2.62 -9.47 5.22
N MET A 101 3.56 -10.32 5.63
CA MET A 101 4.00 -11.46 4.83
C MET A 101 2.96 -12.59 4.85
N GLY A 102 2.25 -12.80 5.95
CA GLY A 102 1.18 -13.79 6.04
C GLY A 102 0.02 -13.52 5.08
N VAL A 103 -0.36 -12.25 4.86
CA VAL A 103 -1.33 -11.89 3.80
C VAL A 103 -0.75 -12.16 2.42
N ARG A 104 0.51 -11.80 2.19
CA ARG A 104 1.19 -12.04 0.91
C ARG A 104 1.23 -13.52 0.56
N ASP A 105 1.60 -14.37 1.51
CA ASP A 105 1.68 -15.82 1.29
C ASP A 105 0.30 -16.43 1.07
N ALA A 106 -0.72 -15.95 1.79
CA ALA A 106 -2.11 -16.33 1.54
C ALA A 106 -2.59 -15.94 0.13
N LEU A 107 -2.22 -14.76 -0.37
CA LEU A 107 -2.53 -14.37 -1.76
C LEU A 107 -1.87 -15.30 -2.79
N ARG A 108 -0.73 -15.89 -2.47
CA ARG A 108 -0.02 -16.81 -3.36
C ARG A 108 -0.74 -18.15 -3.50
N THR A 109 -1.47 -18.59 -2.47
CA THR A 109 -2.24 -19.86 -2.53
C THR A 109 -3.41 -19.78 -3.51
N ILE A 110 -3.93 -18.58 -3.77
CA ILE A 110 -5.03 -18.32 -4.71
C ILE A 110 -4.55 -17.87 -6.10
N GLY A 111 -3.28 -18.11 -6.44
CA GLY A 111 -2.77 -17.95 -7.80
C GLY A 111 -2.10 -16.61 -8.11
N VAL A 112 -1.81 -15.76 -7.13
CA VAL A 112 -0.94 -14.60 -7.35
C VAL A 112 0.49 -15.09 -7.50
N THR A 113 1.05 -15.09 -8.71
CA THR A 113 2.41 -15.63 -9.01
C THR A 113 3.44 -14.58 -9.40
N TYR A 114 3.02 -13.34 -9.64
CA TYR A 114 3.87 -12.22 -10.05
C TYR A 114 4.24 -11.31 -8.86
N PRO A 115 5.30 -10.49 -8.96
CA PRO A 115 5.66 -9.53 -7.92
C PRO A 115 4.53 -8.54 -7.63
N ILE A 116 4.20 -8.34 -6.36
CA ILE A 116 3.19 -7.38 -5.90
C ILE A 116 3.83 -6.35 -4.97
N GLY A 117 3.22 -5.17 -4.89
CA GLY A 117 3.68 -4.08 -4.04
C GLY A 117 2.80 -3.92 -2.81
N PHE A 118 3.42 -3.72 -1.65
CA PHE A 118 2.75 -3.25 -0.45
C PHE A 118 2.88 -1.75 -0.34
N LYS A 119 1.76 -1.03 -0.33
CA LYS A 119 1.71 0.43 -0.19
C LYS A 119 1.04 0.82 1.12
N MET A 120 1.73 1.63 1.91
CA MET A 120 1.17 2.23 3.13
C MET A 120 0.05 3.23 2.79
N ASP A 121 -0.92 3.35 3.67
CA ASP A 121 -1.96 4.38 3.55
C ASP A 121 -1.39 5.79 3.68
N ALA A 122 -0.37 5.98 4.53
CA ALA A 122 0.37 7.25 4.61
C ALA A 122 0.90 7.68 3.23
N TYR A 123 1.48 6.76 2.44
CA TYR A 123 1.99 7.09 1.10
C TYR A 123 0.86 7.51 0.16
N THR A 124 -0.33 6.94 0.31
CA THR A 124 -1.52 7.33 -0.46
C THR A 124 -1.99 8.73 -0.07
N LEU A 125 -2.05 9.04 1.22
CA LEU A 125 -2.50 10.33 1.76
C LEU A 125 -1.52 11.47 1.48
N LEU A 126 -0.21 11.16 1.45
CA LEU A 126 0.88 12.07 1.10
C LEU A 126 1.06 12.27 -0.42
N GLY A 127 0.28 11.56 -1.26
CA GLY A 127 0.40 11.69 -2.71
C GLY A 127 1.66 11.04 -3.30
N ILE A 128 2.29 10.10 -2.57
CA ILE A 128 3.45 9.34 -3.04
C ILE A 128 2.96 8.24 -3.99
N TYR A 129 2.86 8.59 -5.26
CA TYR A 129 2.55 7.67 -6.35
C TYR A 129 3.78 7.39 -7.21
N ARG A 130 3.64 6.50 -8.19
CA ARG A 130 4.72 6.21 -9.15
C ARG A 130 5.16 7.50 -9.84
N ARG A 131 6.47 7.71 -9.99
CA ARG A 131 7.08 8.93 -10.57
C ARG A 131 6.72 10.22 -9.82
N ASN A 132 6.54 10.15 -8.50
CA ASN A 132 6.39 11.36 -7.68
C ASN A 132 7.64 12.25 -7.76
N LYS A 133 7.46 13.54 -7.46
CA LYS A 133 8.52 14.57 -7.49
C LYS A 133 9.68 14.33 -6.52
N TRP A 134 9.49 13.44 -5.54
CA TRP A 134 10.48 13.16 -4.51
C TRP A 134 11.41 11.99 -4.85
N GLY A 135 11.11 11.23 -5.92
CA GLY A 135 11.87 10.02 -6.26
C GLY A 135 11.67 8.85 -5.30
N ILE A 136 10.68 8.94 -4.39
CA ILE A 136 10.41 7.91 -3.38
C ILE A 136 9.70 6.72 -4.05
N ASN A 137 10.09 5.49 -3.71
CA ASN A 137 9.32 4.31 -4.15
C ASN A 137 7.93 4.33 -3.52
N CYS A 138 6.88 4.19 -4.33
CA CYS A 138 5.50 4.22 -3.83
C CYS A 138 5.07 2.94 -3.10
N ASN A 139 5.92 1.90 -3.10
CA ASN A 139 5.74 0.68 -2.34
C ASN A 139 6.74 0.68 -1.17
N ARG A 140 6.24 0.38 0.03
CA ARG A 140 7.04 0.23 1.25
C ARG A 140 7.74 -1.13 1.31
N TYR A 141 7.03 -2.19 0.92
CA TYR A 141 7.60 -3.50 0.64
C TYR A 141 7.33 -3.81 -0.82
N TYR A 142 8.35 -4.27 -1.53
CA TYR A 142 8.26 -4.63 -2.93
C TYR A 142 9.06 -5.90 -3.16
N GLU A 143 8.48 -6.84 -3.89
CA GLU A 143 9.13 -8.08 -4.31
C GLU A 143 10.05 -7.90 -5.52
#